data_AF-A0A0B4EJ72-F1
#
_entry.id   AF-A0A0B4EJ72-F1
#
_cell.length_a   1.000
_cell.length_b   1.000
_cell.length_c   1.000
_cell.angle_alpha   90.00
_cell.angle_beta   90.00
_cell.angle_gamma   90.00
#
_symmetry.space_group_name_H-M   'P 1'
#
loop_
_entity.id
_entity.type
_entity.pdbx_description
1 polymer ?
#
loop_
_entity_poly.entity_id
_entity_poly.type
_entity_poly.pdbx_seq_one_letter_code
_entity_poly.pdbx_strand_id
1 'polypeptide(L)'
;MIVGGFLASDEKGQAMMKAKIEEEDIAFLEEKIDFYNAKLPDLFTFILPGDTEVSSYLHVARTVARRAERTMVALAETETLQENLLKYINRSSDLLFILARYDAEILQK
;
A
#
# COMPACT_ATOMS: atom_id res chain seq x y z
N MET A 1 -0.67 -10.58 5.63
CA MET A 1 0.10 -11.54 6.47
C MET A 1 1.37 -12.03 5.78
N ILE A 2 1.41 -12.14 4.44
CA ILE A 2 2.55 -12.64 3.66
C ILE A 2 3.83 -11.78 3.83
N VAL A 3 3.74 -10.46 3.63
CA VAL A 3 4.90 -9.55 3.75
C VAL A 3 5.59 -9.67 5.11
N GLY A 4 4.81 -9.65 6.20
CA GLY A 4 5.37 -9.79 7.55
C GLY A 4 5.99 -11.17 7.80
N GLY A 5 5.39 -12.24 7.28
CA GLY A 5 5.96 -13.58 7.37
C GLY A 5 7.29 -13.71 6.62
N PHE A 6 7.39 -13.08 5.45
CA PHE A 6 8.63 -13.05 4.66
C PHE A 6 9.74 -12.31 5.40
N LEU A 7 9.45 -11.10 5.90
CA LEU A 7 10.42 -10.26 6.61
C LEU A 7 10.88 -10.85 7.95
N ALA A 8 10.09 -11.75 8.55
CA ALA A 8 10.44 -12.43 9.81
C ALA A 8 11.13 -13.79 9.61
N SER A 9 11.39 -14.19 8.36
CA SER A 9 11.96 -15.49 8.02
C SER A 9 13.37 -15.37 7.44
N ASP A 10 14.24 -16.32 7.77
CA ASP A 10 15.52 -16.51 7.10
C ASP A 10 15.33 -17.09 5.69
N GLU A 11 16.40 -17.24 4.91
CA GLU A 11 16.34 -17.75 3.54
C GLU A 11 15.62 -19.11 3.43
N LYS A 12 15.84 -19.99 4.42
CA LYS A 12 15.18 -21.30 4.48
C LYS A 12 13.69 -21.16 4.76
N GLY A 13 13.30 -20.32 5.71
CA GLY A 13 11.90 -20.04 6.02
C GLY A 13 11.18 -19.42 4.83
N GLN A 14 11.81 -18.45 4.16
CA GLN A 14 11.28 -17.80 2.95
C GLN A 14 11.05 -18.81 1.81
N ALA A 15 11.97 -19.76 1.62
CA ALA A 15 11.83 -20.81 0.60
C ALA A 15 10.68 -21.79 0.90
N MET A 16 10.33 -22.01 2.17
CA MET A 16 9.23 -22.88 2.60
C MET A 16 7.86 -22.19 2.59
N MET A 17 7.81 -20.86 2.43
CA MET A 17 6.55 -20.14 2.36
C MET A 17 5.76 -20.54 1.11
N LYS A 18 4.53 -21.01 1.32
CA LYS A 18 3.61 -21.41 0.24
C LYS A 18 2.96 -20.23 -0.47
N ALA A 19 2.82 -19.11 0.21
CA ALA A 19 2.22 -17.89 -0.33
C ALA A 19 3.30 -16.82 -0.43
N LYS A 20 3.39 -16.20 -1.61
CA LYS A 20 4.33 -15.13 -1.94
C LYS A 20 3.55 -13.99 -2.58
N ILE A 21 4.18 -12.82 -2.63
CA ILE A 21 3.63 -11.69 -3.38
C ILE A 21 4.08 -11.83 -4.83
N GLU A 22 3.12 -12.05 -5.71
CA GLU A 22 3.35 -12.21 -7.14
C GLU A 22 2.97 -10.91 -7.88
N GLU A 23 3.28 -10.84 -9.17
CA GLU A 23 2.97 -9.66 -10.00
C GLU A 23 1.46 -9.44 -10.12
N GLU A 24 0.64 -10.51 -10.05
CA GLU A 24 -0.82 -10.41 -10.06
C GLU A 24 -1.37 -9.67 -8.85
N ASP A 25 -0.72 -9.78 -7.68
CA ASP A 25 -1.12 -9.05 -6.47
C ASP A 25 -0.87 -7.54 -6.65
N ILE A 26 0.21 -7.17 -7.34
CA ILE A 26 0.56 -5.78 -7.64
C ILE A 26 -0.42 -5.24 -8.69
N ALA A 27 -0.65 -5.99 -9.76
CA ALA A 27 -1.60 -5.64 -10.81
C ALA A 27 -3.02 -5.44 -10.27
N PHE A 28 -3.44 -6.27 -9.30
CA PHE A 28 -4.71 -6.09 -8.61
C PHE A 28 -4.80 -4.73 -7.89
N LEU A 29 -3.74 -4.31 -7.19
CA LEU A 29 -3.70 -3.01 -6.52
C LEU A 29 -3.77 -1.86 -7.53
N GLU A 30 -3.04 -1.98 -8.64
CA GLU A 30 -3.04 -0.98 -9.73
C GLU A 30 -4.42 -0.86 -10.39
N GLU A 31 -5.08 -1.98 -10.68
CA GLU A 31 -6.46 -1.98 -11.21
C GLU A 31 -7.42 -1.26 -10.26
N LYS A 32 -7.30 -1.48 -8.94
CA LYS A 32 -8.15 -0.77 -7.97
C LYS A 32 -7.82 0.70 -7.87
N ILE A 33 -6.54 1.07 -7.89
CA ILE A 33 -6.11 2.48 -7.94
C ILE A 33 -6.78 3.18 -9.12
N ASP A 34 -6.66 2.62 -10.32
CA ASP A 34 -7.22 3.21 -11.54
C ASP A 34 -8.75 3.29 -11.48
N PHE A 35 -9.41 2.24 -11.02
CA PHE A 35 -10.87 2.19 -10.90
C PHE A 35 -11.44 3.29 -10.00
N TYR A 36 -10.84 3.52 -8.84
CA TYR A 36 -11.30 4.56 -7.91
C TYR A 36 -10.85 5.95 -8.36
N ASN A 37 -9.64 6.07 -8.91
CA ASN A 37 -9.10 7.34 -9.38
C ASN A 37 -9.92 7.90 -10.56
N ALA A 38 -10.40 7.05 -11.46
CA ALA A 38 -11.26 7.46 -12.58
C ALA A 38 -12.60 8.10 -12.15
N LYS A 39 -13.00 7.92 -10.89
CA LYS A 39 -14.24 8.48 -10.32
C LYS A 39 -14.00 9.74 -9.51
N LEU A 40 -12.74 10.07 -9.23
CA LEU A 40 -12.36 11.25 -8.48
C LEU A 40 -12.28 12.46 -9.41
N PRO A 41 -12.67 13.65 -8.94
CA PRO A 41 -12.34 14.87 -9.64
C PRO A 41 -10.83 15.13 -9.59
N ASP A 42 -10.35 15.90 -10.56
CA ASP A 42 -8.96 16.30 -10.65
C ASP A 42 -8.51 17.02 -9.38
N LEU A 43 -7.30 16.67 -8.92
CA LEU A 43 -6.74 17.22 -7.69
C LEU A 43 -5.91 18.47 -8.00
N PHE A 44 -6.43 19.65 -7.64
CA PHE A 44 -5.72 20.92 -7.80
C PHE A 44 -5.12 21.48 -6.49
N THR A 45 -5.40 20.85 -5.35
CA THR A 45 -5.01 21.35 -4.02
C THR A 45 -4.50 20.23 -3.11
N PHE A 46 -3.73 20.58 -2.08
CA PHE A 46 -3.35 19.63 -1.04
C PHE A 46 -4.59 19.17 -0.24
N ILE A 47 -4.63 17.87 0.04
CA ILE A 47 -5.72 17.25 0.81
C ILE A 47 -5.33 17.26 2.28
N LEU A 48 -6.22 17.79 3.11
CA LEU A 48 -6.09 17.71 4.56
C LEU A 48 -6.75 16.43 5.05
N PRO A 49 -6.04 15.56 5.78
CA PRO A 49 -6.67 14.41 6.45
C PRO A 49 -7.69 14.93 7.46
N GLY A 50 -8.92 14.40 7.46
CA GLY A 50 -9.90 14.76 8.49
C GLY A 50 -11.31 15.02 8.00
N ASP A 51 -11.58 15.02 6.69
CA ASP A 51 -12.92 15.31 6.16
C ASP A 51 -13.98 14.32 6.67
N THR A 52 -13.58 13.08 6.92
CA THR A 52 -14.45 12.00 7.42
C THR A 52 -13.65 11.10 8.37
N GLU A 53 -14.34 10.37 9.26
CA GLU A 53 -13.69 9.41 10.16
C GLU A 53 -12.99 8.29 9.37
N VAL A 54 -13.66 7.78 8.31
CA VAL A 54 -13.12 6.72 7.45
C VAL A 54 -11.89 7.19 6.69
N SER A 55 -11.94 8.36 6.05
CA SER A 55 -10.79 8.98 5.37
C SER A 55 -9.63 9.20 6.33
N SER A 56 -9.90 9.61 7.56
CA SER A 56 -8.89 9.77 8.61
C SER A 56 -8.17 8.45 8.92
N TYR A 57 -8.92 7.36 9.15
CA TYR A 57 -8.31 6.05 9.39
C TYR A 57 -7.50 5.55 8.18
N LEU A 58 -7.97 5.79 6.95
CA LEU A 58 -7.25 5.43 5.73
C LEU A 58 -5.93 6.21 5.61
N HIS A 59 -5.93 7.51 5.93
CA HIS A 59 -4.71 8.31 5.99
C HIS A 59 -3.74 7.82 7.06
N VAL A 60 -4.23 7.46 8.26
CA VAL A 60 -3.39 6.83 9.30
C VAL A 60 -2.77 5.54 8.79
N ALA A 61 -3.57 4.64 8.20
CA ALA A 61 -3.07 3.40 7.61
C ALA A 61 -2.00 3.65 6.54
N ARG A 62 -2.18 4.66 5.68
CA ARG A 62 -1.17 5.05 4.67
C ARG A 62 0.15 5.47 5.31
N THR A 63 0.13 6.22 6.41
CA THR A 63 1.37 6.61 7.10
C THR A 63 2.11 5.40 7.67
N VAL A 64 1.37 4.41 8.18
CA VAL A 64 1.96 3.14 8.67
C VAL A 64 2.57 2.34 7.53
N ALA A 65 1.88 2.22 6.39
CA ALA A 65 2.39 1.55 5.20
C ALA A 65 3.67 2.21 4.67
N ARG A 66 3.69 3.55 4.54
CA ARG A 66 4.88 4.32 4.12
C ARG A 66 6.04 4.20 5.14
N ARG A 67 5.75 4.03 6.43
CA ARG A 67 6.78 3.74 7.44
C ARG A 67 7.37 2.35 7.24
N ALA A 68 6.53 1.34 7.03
CA ALA A 68 6.97 -0.03 6.74
C ALA A 68 7.83 -0.07 5.46
N GLU A 69 7.41 0.62 4.40
CA GLU A 69 8.16 0.78 3.16
C GLU A 69 9.57 1.33 3.40
N ARG A 70 9.72 2.42 4.18
CA ARG A 70 11.05 2.97 4.50
C ARG A 70 11.93 1.95 5.24
N THR A 71 11.36 1.20 6.18
CA THR A 71 12.10 0.13 6.88
C THR A 71 12.51 -0.99 5.93
N MET A 72 11.64 -1.38 5.00
CA MET A 72 11.94 -2.41 4.00
C MET A 72 13.00 -1.94 3.01
N VAL A 73 12.97 -0.68 2.57
CA VAL A 73 14.00 -0.09 1.70
C VAL A 73 15.36 -0.09 2.40
N ALA A 74 15.42 0.33 3.67
CA ALA A 74 16.66 0.28 4.44
C ALA A 74 17.19 -1.15 4.60
N LEU A 75 16.30 -2.13 4.81
CA LEU A 75 16.67 -3.54 4.86
C LEU A 75 17.20 -4.06 3.51
N ALA A 76 16.65 -3.59 2.39
CA ALA A 76 17.08 -3.96 1.04
C ALA A 76 18.53 -3.52 0.72
N GLU A 77 19.08 -2.57 1.47
CA GLU A 77 20.48 -2.14 1.33
C GLU A 77 21.46 -3.17 1.89
N THR A 78 21.02 -3.97 2.87
CA THR A 78 21.88 -4.95 3.56
C THR A 78 21.53 -6.40 3.24
N GLU A 79 20.28 -6.67 2.86
CA GLU A 79 19.76 -8.01 2.58
C GLU A 79 19.05 -8.06 1.23
N THR A 80 19.05 -9.24 0.60
CA THR A 80 18.32 -9.44 -0.66
C THR A 80 16.83 -9.57 -0.38
N LEU A 81 16.06 -8.56 -0.77
CA LEU A 81 14.60 -8.59 -0.74
C LEU A 81 14.02 -8.80 -2.14
N GLN A 82 12.87 -9.50 -2.20
CA GLN A 82 12.11 -9.61 -3.44
C GLN A 82 11.55 -8.24 -3.83
N GLU A 83 11.82 -7.81 -5.07
CA GLU A 83 11.37 -6.53 -5.60
C GLU A 83 9.84 -6.35 -5.49
N ASN A 84 9.10 -7.44 -5.66
CA ASN A 84 7.65 -7.47 -5.56
C ASN A 84 7.13 -7.02 -4.19
N LEU A 85 7.87 -7.29 -3.11
CA LEU A 85 7.47 -6.85 -1.77
C LEU A 85 7.51 -5.32 -1.63
N LEU A 86 8.56 -4.69 -2.18
CA LEU A 86 8.71 -3.24 -2.19
C LEU A 86 7.66 -2.58 -3.08
N LYS A 87 7.43 -3.12 -4.29
CA LYS A 87 6.36 -2.65 -5.18
C LYS A 87 4.99 -2.77 -4.53
N TYR A 88 4.70 -3.88 -3.88
CA TYR A 88 3.41 -4.14 -3.26
C TYR A 88 3.12 -3.18 -2.09
N ILE A 89 4.09 -2.94 -1.18
CA ILE A 89 3.87 -2.00 -0.07
C ILE A 89 3.72 -0.55 -0.57
N ASN A 90 4.45 -0.20 -1.63
CA ASN A 90 4.33 1.08 -2.31
C ASN A 90 2.92 1.24 -2.91
N ARG A 91 2.47 0.32 -3.78
CA ARG A 91 1.12 0.38 -4.36
C ARG A 91 0.01 0.33 -3.31
N SER A 92 0.18 -0.44 -2.25
CA SER A 92 -0.78 -0.50 -1.14
C SER A 92 -1.01 0.87 -0.50
N SER A 93 0.06 1.65 -0.33
CA SER A 93 -0.06 2.98 0.27
C SER A 93 -0.66 4.01 -0.67
N ASP A 94 -0.52 3.84 -1.99
CA ASP A 94 -1.22 4.67 -2.99
C ASP A 94 -2.71 4.32 -3.07
N LEU A 95 -3.07 3.04 -3.03
CA LEU A 95 -4.48 2.63 -2.93
C LEU A 95 -5.15 3.23 -1.68
N LEU A 96 -4.48 3.20 -0.52
CA LEU A 96 -5.01 3.81 0.71
C LEU A 96 -5.26 5.31 0.56
N PHE A 97 -4.42 6.03 -0.21
CA PHE A 97 -4.66 7.44 -0.51
C PHE A 97 -5.87 7.64 -1.40
N ILE A 98 -5.98 6.88 -2.49
CA ILE A 98 -7.10 6.97 -3.42
C ILE A 98 -8.42 6.63 -2.74
N LEU A 99 -8.45 5.61 -1.87
CA LEU A 99 -9.62 5.26 -1.07
C LEU A 99 -9.99 6.37 -0.08
N ALA A 100 -9.01 6.99 0.58
CA ALA A 100 -9.27 8.10 1.51
C ALA A 100 -9.92 9.29 0.80
N ARG A 101 -9.48 9.57 -0.43
CA ARG A 101 -10.10 10.58 -1.29
C ARG A 101 -11.49 10.19 -1.76
N TYR A 102 -11.65 8.95 -2.21
CA TYR A 102 -12.93 8.48 -2.73
C TYR A 102 -14.03 8.54 -1.66
N ASP A 103 -13.70 8.17 -0.41
CA ASP A 103 -14.62 8.31 0.70
C ASP A 103 -14.99 9.78 0.97
N ALA A 104 -13.99 10.66 1.10
CA ALA A 104 -14.20 12.07 1.40
C ALA A 104 -14.94 12.84 0.29
N GLU A 105 -14.67 12.53 -0.97
CA GLU A 105 -15.14 13.33 -2.10
C GLU A 105 -16.41 12.78 -2.76
N ILE A 106 -16.65 11.46 -2.69
CA ILE A 106 -17.73 10.79 -3.43
C ILE A 106 -18.78 10.16 -2.50
N LEU A 107 -18.38 9.47 -1.42
CA LEU A 107 -19.34 8.73 -0.59
C LEU A 107 -20.07 9.59 0.43
N GLN A 108 -19.48 10.71 0.85
CA GLN A 108 -20.03 11.60 1.88
C GLN A 108 -20.67 12.89 1.32
N LYS A 109 -20.86 12.97 0.00
CA LYS A 109 -21.63 14.02 -0.70
C LYS A 109 -22.91 13.45 -1.27
#